data_AF-A0A2A5KMZ2-F1
#
_entry.id   AF-A0A2A5KMZ2-F1
#
_cell.length_a   1.000
_cell.length_b   1.000
_cell.length_c   1.000
_cell.angle_alpha   90.00
_cell.angle_beta   90.00
_cell.angle_gamma   90.00
#
_symmetry.space_group_name_H-M   'P 1'
#
loop_
_entity.id
_entity.type
_entity.pdbx_description
1 polymer ?
#
loop_
_entity_poly.entity_id
_entity_poly.type
_entity_poly.pdbx_seq_one_letter_code
_entity_poly.pdbx_strand_id
1 'polypeptide(L)'
;MKALKSLRQLLQIRSLRADNLSRSLSEARADAESARERETKASEALDIAASRAAGNPVVDVLRKSGVIAAAELQDALMRQSVLRSHEADAGLSLAQHKAARRAAQERAEHVAADFSRAQKAVLRVEFSLEAAEKIDR
;
A
#
# COMPACT_ATOMS: atom_id res chain seq x y z
N MET A 1 -4.61 48.71 -9.33
CA MET A 1 -5.39 48.53 -8.06
C MET A 1 -6.35 47.33 -8.00
N LYS A 2 -7.54 47.29 -8.64
CA LYS A 2 -8.50 46.16 -8.48
C LYS A 2 -7.97 44.80 -8.98
N ALA A 3 -7.32 44.77 -10.14
CA ALA A 3 -6.77 43.54 -10.73
C ALA A 3 -5.66 42.91 -9.88
N LEU A 4 -4.76 43.73 -9.31
CA LEU A 4 -3.72 43.28 -8.37
C LEU A 4 -4.32 42.65 -7.11
N LYS A 5 -5.38 43.26 -6.55
CA LYS A 5 -6.10 42.70 -5.40
C LYS A 5 -6.69 41.32 -5.73
N SER A 6 -7.29 41.16 -6.91
CA SER A 6 -7.82 39.87 -7.38
C SER A 6 -6.73 38.82 -7.59
N LEU A 7 -5.56 39.19 -8.13
CA LEU A 7 -4.43 38.27 -8.28
C LEU A 7 -3.88 37.81 -6.93
N ARG A 8 -3.79 38.70 -5.93
CA ARG A 8 -3.38 38.34 -4.55
C ARG A 8 -4.36 37.36 -3.91
N GLN A 9 -5.67 37.59 -4.07
CA GLN A 9 -6.69 36.66 -3.58
C GLN A 9 -6.62 35.29 -4.28
N LEU A 10 -6.40 35.29 -5.60
CA LEU A 10 -6.24 34.05 -6.35
C LEU A 10 -5.00 33.26 -5.90
N LEU A 11 -3.89 33.96 -5.63
CA LEU A 11 -2.67 33.35 -5.10
C LEU A 11 -2.96 32.67 -3.76
N GLN A 12 -3.60 33.38 -2.81
CA GLN A 12 -3.97 32.82 -1.51
C GLN A 12 -4.81 31.54 -1.64
N ILE A 13 -5.84 31.55 -2.48
CA ILE A 13 -6.70 30.37 -2.69
C ILE A 13 -5.89 29.19 -3.26
N ARG A 14 -4.99 29.45 -4.23
CA ARG A 14 -4.18 28.39 -4.83
C ARG A 14 -3.13 27.85 -3.88
N SER A 15 -2.50 28.69 -3.08
CA SER A 15 -1.53 28.28 -2.06
C SER A 15 -2.21 27.41 -1.00
N LEU A 16 -3.38 27.83 -0.48
CA LEU A 16 -4.16 27.01 0.46
C LEU A 16 -4.52 25.64 -0.12
N ARG A 17 -4.88 25.57 -1.41
CA ARG A 17 -5.14 24.30 -2.09
C ARG A 17 -3.89 23.44 -2.21
N ALA A 18 -2.74 24.02 -2.54
CA ALA A 18 -1.48 23.30 -2.60
C ALA A 18 -1.08 22.75 -1.22
N ASP A 19 -1.26 23.53 -0.15
CA ASP A 19 -0.96 23.11 1.23
C ASP A 19 -1.85 21.97 1.70
N ASN A 20 -3.15 22.02 1.38
CA ASN A 20 -4.07 20.93 1.66
C ASN A 20 -3.67 19.65 0.91
N LEU A 21 -3.33 19.76 -0.38
CA LEU A 21 -2.88 18.62 -1.19
C LEU A 21 -1.52 18.08 -0.74
N SER A 22 -0.64 18.91 -0.20
CA SER A 22 0.62 18.49 0.42
C SER A 22 0.37 17.55 1.60
N ARG A 23 -0.58 17.92 2.48
CA ARG A 23 -1.00 17.08 3.61
C ARG A 23 -1.62 15.77 3.14
N SER A 24 -2.57 15.82 2.19
CA SER A 24 -3.17 14.61 1.62
C SER A 24 -2.14 13.72 0.92
N LEU A 25 -1.12 14.28 0.27
CA LEU A 25 -0.03 13.51 -0.33
C LEU A 25 0.81 12.79 0.73
N SER A 26 1.11 13.47 1.83
CA SER A 26 1.82 12.88 2.97
C SER A 26 1.05 11.71 3.56
N GLU A 27 -0.25 11.87 3.78
CA GLU A 27 -1.15 10.82 4.28
C GLU A 27 -1.22 9.64 3.30
N ALA A 28 -1.44 9.90 2.00
CA ALA A 28 -1.52 8.85 1.00
C ALA A 28 -0.21 8.05 0.86
N ARG A 29 0.95 8.69 1.03
CA ARG A 29 2.25 8.01 1.07
C ARG A 29 2.41 7.15 2.32
N ALA A 30 1.99 7.64 3.48
CA ALA A 30 2.01 6.86 4.71
C ALA A 30 1.10 5.62 4.59
N ASP A 31 -0.08 5.77 4.00
CA ASP A 31 -0.99 4.66 3.72
C ASP A 31 -0.38 3.63 2.77
N ALA A 32 0.28 4.08 1.69
CA ALA A 32 0.95 3.20 0.74
C ALA A 32 2.09 2.40 1.39
N GLU A 33 2.90 3.03 2.25
CA GLU A 33 3.95 2.34 3.00
C GLU A 33 3.37 1.36 4.02
N SER A 34 2.34 1.77 4.76
CA SER A 34 1.63 0.89 5.69
C SER A 34 1.01 -0.32 4.97
N ALA A 35 0.48 -0.14 3.76
CA ALA A 35 -0.03 -1.24 2.95
C ALA A 35 1.09 -2.19 2.47
N ARG A 36 2.26 -1.63 2.14
CA ARG A 36 3.47 -2.41 1.79
C ARG A 36 3.95 -3.26 2.96
N GLU A 37 4.02 -2.70 4.17
CA GLU A 37 4.39 -3.47 5.37
C GLU A 37 3.43 -4.63 5.63
N ARG A 38 2.12 -4.42 5.44
CA ARG A 38 1.12 -5.49 5.57
C ARG A 38 1.30 -6.58 4.52
N GLU A 39 1.60 -6.21 3.27
CA GLU A 39 1.94 -7.19 2.22
C GLU A 39 3.17 -8.02 2.61
N THR A 40 4.24 -7.37 3.09
CA THR A 40 5.46 -8.07 3.52
C THR A 40 5.15 -9.07 4.64
N LYS A 41 4.40 -8.66 5.67
CA LYS A 41 4.00 -9.55 6.77
C LYS A 41 3.14 -10.73 6.29
N ALA A 42 2.24 -10.50 5.33
CA ALA A 42 1.44 -11.56 4.74
C ALA A 42 2.29 -12.53 3.90
N SER A 43 3.34 -12.03 3.24
CA SER A 43 4.30 -12.85 2.51
C SER A 43 5.09 -13.75 3.46
N GLU A 44 5.63 -13.19 4.54
CA GLU A 44 6.32 -13.94 5.58
C GLU A 44 5.42 -15.02 6.20
N ALA A 45 4.15 -14.70 6.45
CA ALA A 45 3.17 -15.65 6.96
C ALA A 45 2.93 -16.81 5.98
N LEU A 46 2.84 -16.53 4.66
CA LEU A 46 2.75 -17.56 3.64
C LEU A 46 3.99 -18.43 3.60
N ASP A 47 5.19 -17.85 3.67
CA ASP A 47 6.45 -18.61 3.66
C ASP A 47 6.51 -19.58 4.86
N ILE A 48 6.08 -19.13 6.04
CA ILE A 48 5.98 -19.97 7.24
C ILE A 48 4.95 -21.10 7.03
N ALA A 49 3.78 -20.77 6.48
CA ALA A 49 2.72 -21.76 6.24
C ALA A 49 3.14 -22.82 5.21
N ALA A 50 3.76 -22.39 4.10
CA ALA A 50 4.29 -23.25 3.06
C ALA A 50 5.41 -24.16 3.59
N SER A 51 6.32 -23.61 4.41
CA SER A 51 7.38 -24.39 5.08
C SER A 51 6.80 -25.48 5.98
N ARG A 52 5.76 -25.16 6.75
CA ARG A 52 5.05 -26.16 7.59
C ARG A 52 4.34 -27.22 6.75
N ALA A 53 3.68 -26.82 5.67
CA ALA A 53 2.95 -27.73 4.78
C ALA A 53 3.86 -28.61 3.89
N ALA A 54 5.11 -28.17 3.67
CA ALA A 54 6.13 -28.97 2.99
C ALA A 54 6.59 -30.17 3.84
N GLY A 55 6.47 -30.08 5.17
CA GLY A 55 6.63 -31.21 6.07
C GLY A 55 5.62 -32.32 5.75
N ASN A 56 6.07 -33.56 5.71
CA ASN A 56 5.19 -34.71 5.52
C ASN A 56 5.13 -35.54 6.81
N PRO A 57 4.10 -35.31 7.66
CA PRO A 57 3.99 -36.00 8.94
C PRO A 57 3.86 -37.53 8.77
N VAL A 58 3.36 -38.02 7.64
CA VAL A 58 3.31 -39.46 7.34
C VAL A 58 4.74 -40.01 7.13
N VAL A 59 5.57 -39.31 6.34
CA VAL A 59 6.97 -39.69 6.13
C VAL A 59 7.76 -39.63 7.42
N ASP A 60 7.50 -38.64 8.27
CA ASP A 60 8.20 -38.49 9.55
C ASP A 60 7.90 -39.64 10.53
N VAL A 61 6.67 -40.16 10.54
CA VAL A 61 6.33 -41.34 11.35
C VAL A 61 6.92 -42.61 10.72
N LEU A 62 6.82 -42.78 9.39
CA LEU A 62 7.43 -43.92 8.68
C LEU A 62 8.95 -44.02 8.93
N ARG A 63 9.66 -42.89 8.95
CA ARG A 63 11.11 -42.85 9.22
C ARG A 63 11.48 -43.34 10.63
N LYS A 64 10.58 -43.25 11.60
CA LYS A 64 10.87 -43.62 13.00
C LYS A 64 10.72 -45.11 13.26
N SER A 65 9.65 -45.71 12.74
CA SER A 65 9.24 -47.08 13.08
C SER A 65 9.21 -48.04 11.90
N GLY A 66 9.31 -47.55 10.65
CA GLY A 66 9.17 -48.36 9.43
C GLY A 66 7.75 -48.89 9.16
N VAL A 67 6.85 -48.78 10.14
CA VAL A 67 5.44 -49.19 10.11
C VAL A 67 4.60 -48.11 10.78
N ILE A 68 3.44 -47.79 10.19
CA ILE A 68 2.48 -46.85 10.74
C ILE A 68 1.19 -47.60 11.10
N ALA A 69 0.67 -47.39 12.31
CA ALA A 69 -0.67 -47.88 12.66
C ALA A 69 -1.74 -47.08 11.91
N ALA A 70 -2.87 -47.72 11.56
CA ALA A 70 -3.93 -47.08 10.78
C ALA A 70 -4.45 -45.76 11.40
N ALA A 71 -4.59 -45.72 12.73
CA ALA A 71 -5.00 -44.51 13.44
C ALA A 71 -3.97 -43.37 13.32
N GLU A 72 -2.68 -43.68 13.42
CA GLU A 72 -1.60 -42.71 13.27
C GLU A 72 -1.49 -42.20 11.82
N LEU A 73 -1.76 -43.06 10.83
CA LEU A 73 -1.84 -42.66 9.43
C LEU A 73 -2.94 -41.63 9.22
N GLN A 74 -4.14 -41.92 9.75
CA GLN A 74 -5.30 -41.03 9.63
C GLN A 74 -5.02 -39.69 10.29
N ASP A 75 -4.45 -39.67 11.50
CA ASP A 75 -4.05 -38.45 12.19
C ASP A 75 -3.02 -37.64 11.39
N ALA A 76 -2.01 -38.31 10.83
CA ALA A 76 -0.98 -37.64 10.04
C ALA A 76 -1.55 -37.02 8.75
N LEU A 77 -2.43 -37.74 8.05
CA LEU A 77 -3.12 -37.23 6.86
C LEU A 77 -4.02 -36.05 7.19
N MET A 78 -4.78 -36.13 8.29
CA MET A 78 -5.59 -35.01 8.76
C MET A 78 -4.73 -33.79 9.07
N ARG A 79 -3.64 -33.95 9.83
CA ARG A 79 -2.70 -32.85 10.11
C ARG A 79 -2.15 -32.23 8.84
N GLN A 80 -1.76 -33.05 7.87
CA GLN A 80 -1.26 -32.57 6.58
C GLN A 80 -2.32 -31.78 5.81
N SER A 81 -3.59 -32.22 5.83
CA SER A 81 -4.69 -31.50 5.19
C SER A 81 -4.92 -30.12 5.81
N VAL A 82 -4.85 -30.01 7.14
CA VAL A 82 -4.98 -28.73 7.86
C VAL A 82 -3.83 -27.79 7.50
N LEU A 83 -2.60 -28.28 7.44
CA LEU A 83 -1.44 -27.48 7.04
C LEU A 83 -1.56 -26.94 5.63
N ARG A 84 -2.04 -27.75 4.68
CA ARG A 84 -2.32 -27.33 3.30
C ARG A 84 -3.44 -26.29 3.22
N SER A 85 -4.47 -26.42 4.05
CA SER A 85 -5.54 -25.41 4.14
C SER A 85 -4.98 -24.07 4.61
N HIS A 86 -4.14 -24.07 5.65
CA HIS A 86 -3.52 -22.84 6.15
C HIS A 86 -2.58 -22.18 5.14
N GLU A 87 -1.84 -22.96 4.36
CA GLU A 87 -1.04 -22.45 3.23
C GLU A 87 -1.93 -21.74 2.19
N ALA A 88 -3.06 -22.35 1.83
CA ALA A 88 -4.02 -21.75 0.90
C ALA A 88 -4.62 -20.45 1.45
N ASP A 89 -5.04 -20.44 2.71
CA ASP A 89 -5.60 -19.25 3.38
C ASP A 89 -4.59 -18.10 3.45
N ALA A 90 -3.32 -18.41 3.78
CA ALA A 90 -2.23 -17.43 3.77
C ALA A 90 -1.99 -16.88 2.35
N GLY A 91 -2.09 -17.74 1.32
CA GLY A 91 -1.98 -17.33 -0.07
C GLY A 91 -3.09 -16.36 -0.50
N LEU A 92 -4.33 -16.62 -0.07
CA LEU A 92 -5.47 -15.72 -0.30
C LEU A 92 -5.28 -14.38 0.42
N SER A 93 -4.84 -14.40 1.67
CA SER A 93 -4.53 -13.20 2.44
C SER A 93 -3.46 -12.35 1.76
N LEU A 94 -2.37 -12.96 1.29
CA LEU A 94 -1.33 -12.26 0.54
C LEU A 94 -1.87 -11.61 -0.74
N ALA A 95 -2.73 -12.31 -1.48
CA ALA A 95 -3.35 -11.77 -2.70
C ALA A 95 -4.21 -10.52 -2.39
N GLN A 96 -4.96 -10.54 -1.29
CA GLN A 96 -5.74 -9.38 -0.83
C GLN A 96 -4.83 -8.20 -0.46
N HIS A 97 -3.75 -8.45 0.28
CA HIS A 97 -2.80 -7.39 0.66
C HIS A 97 -2.06 -6.80 -0.54
N LYS A 98 -1.70 -7.62 -1.54
CA LYS A 98 -1.16 -7.14 -2.83
C LYS A 98 -2.12 -6.20 -3.55
N ALA A 99 -3.40 -6.55 -3.61
CA ALA A 99 -4.42 -5.69 -4.22
C ALA A 99 -4.58 -4.38 -3.44
N ALA A 100 -4.64 -4.44 -2.11
CA ALA A 100 -4.74 -3.26 -1.25
C ALA A 100 -3.53 -2.32 -1.39
N ARG A 101 -2.30 -2.87 -1.46
CA ARG A 101 -1.09 -2.09 -1.69
C ARG A 101 -1.12 -1.37 -3.04
N ARG A 102 -1.52 -2.06 -4.11
CA ARG A 102 -1.66 -1.43 -5.44
C ARG A 102 -2.66 -0.28 -5.41
N ALA A 103 -3.85 -0.49 -4.83
CA ALA A 103 -4.85 0.56 -4.70
C ALA A 103 -4.34 1.76 -3.87
N ALA A 104 -3.60 1.51 -2.78
CA ALA A 104 -3.01 2.59 -1.99
C ALA A 104 -1.94 3.37 -2.78
N GLN A 105 -1.11 2.68 -3.56
CA GLN A 105 -0.11 3.30 -4.43
C GLN A 105 -0.76 4.15 -5.53
N GLU A 106 -1.76 3.62 -6.23
CA GLU A 106 -2.50 4.35 -7.27
C GLU A 106 -3.12 5.64 -6.70
N ARG A 107 -3.71 5.58 -5.50
CA ARG A 107 -4.21 6.77 -4.81
C ARG A 107 -3.09 7.79 -4.52
N ALA A 108 -1.94 7.34 -4.01
CA ALA A 108 -0.81 8.23 -3.75
C ALA A 108 -0.30 8.90 -5.04
N GLU A 109 -0.26 8.18 -6.15
CA GLU A 109 0.12 8.71 -7.46
C GLU A 109 -0.88 9.74 -7.98
N HIS A 110 -2.19 9.49 -7.84
CA HIS A 110 -3.22 10.46 -8.18
C HIS A 110 -3.11 11.75 -7.37
N VAL A 111 -2.94 11.64 -6.05
CA VAL A 111 -2.78 12.81 -5.18
C VAL A 111 -1.48 13.56 -5.50
N ALA A 112 -0.40 12.86 -5.86
CA ALA A 112 0.85 13.49 -6.29
C ALA A 112 0.67 14.28 -7.60
N ALA A 113 -0.08 13.74 -8.55
CA ALA A 113 -0.40 14.43 -9.80
C ALA A 113 -1.22 15.71 -9.53
N ASP A 114 -2.22 15.64 -8.65
CA ASP A 114 -3.05 16.79 -8.29
C ASP A 114 -2.27 17.85 -7.52
N PHE A 115 -1.38 17.44 -6.60
CA PHE A 115 -0.46 18.34 -5.92
C PHE A 115 0.47 19.05 -6.91
N SER A 116 1.07 18.32 -7.86
CA SER A 116 1.92 18.91 -8.90
C SER A 116 1.16 19.94 -9.75
N ARG A 117 -0.09 19.64 -10.13
CA ARG A 117 -0.96 20.58 -10.85
C ARG A 117 -1.25 21.83 -10.03
N ALA A 118 -1.52 21.68 -8.73
CA ALA A 118 -1.76 22.79 -7.83
C ALA A 118 -0.53 23.68 -7.66
N GLN A 119 0.67 23.10 -7.47
CA GLN A 119 1.92 23.87 -7.40
C GLN A 119 2.20 24.64 -8.69
N LYS A 120 2.02 24.02 -9.86
CA LYS A 120 2.15 24.73 -11.16
C LYS A 120 1.16 25.89 -11.27
N ALA A 121 -0.05 25.74 -10.72
CA ALA A 121 -1.05 26.79 -10.71
C ALA A 121 -0.69 27.95 -9.77
N VAL A 122 -0.03 27.68 -8.64
CA VAL A 122 0.53 28.71 -7.73
C VAL A 122 1.59 29.52 -8.47
N LEU A 123 2.62 28.86 -9.02
CA LEU A 123 3.72 29.51 -9.74
C LEU A 123 3.24 30.42 -10.87
N ARG A 124 2.24 29.97 -11.65
CA ARG A 124 1.65 30.79 -12.72
C ARG A 124 1.04 32.10 -12.21
N VAL A 125 0.43 32.09 -11.02
CA VAL A 125 -0.16 33.30 -10.43
C VAL A 125 0.94 34.18 -9.85
N GLU A 126 1.97 33.61 -9.23
CA GLU A 126 3.14 34.37 -8.76
C GLU A 126 3.79 35.14 -9.92
N PHE A 127 4.03 34.47 -11.06
CA PHE A 127 4.55 35.14 -12.26
C PHE A 127 3.63 36.25 -12.76
N SER A 128 2.32 36.01 -12.78
CA SER A 128 1.34 37.02 -13.21
C SER A 128 1.28 38.22 -12.27
N LEU A 129 1.42 37.97 -10.96
CA LEU A 129 1.46 38.98 -9.92
C LEU A 129 2.72 39.84 -10.07
N GLU A 130 3.90 39.22 -10.20
CA GLU A 130 5.18 39.91 -10.38
C GLU A 130 5.16 40.79 -11.64
N ALA A 131 4.63 40.28 -12.75
CA ALA A 131 4.48 41.05 -13.99
C ALA A 131 3.54 42.25 -13.81
N ALA A 132 2.40 42.06 -13.14
CA ALA A 132 1.45 43.14 -12.88
C ALA A 132 2.03 44.21 -11.94
N GLU A 133 2.81 43.82 -10.92
CA GLU A 133 3.48 44.75 -10.01
C GLU A 133 4.60 45.57 -10.69
N LYS A 134 5.22 45.04 -11.74
CA LYS A 134 6.19 45.79 -12.56
C LYS A 134 5.54 46.85 -13.46
N ILE A 135 4.29 46.64 -13.88
CA ILE A 135 3.54 47.56 -14.75
C ILE A 135 2.86 48.68 -13.95
N ASP A 136 2.49 48.42 -12.69
CA ASP A 136 1.85 49.40 -11.79
C ASP A 136 2.87 50.37 -11.13
N ARG A 137 4.17 50.18 -11.37
CA ARG A 137 5.28 51.07 -10.95
C ARG A 137 5.65 52.04 -12.06
#